data_AF-A0A147I459-F1
#
_entry.id   AF-A0A147I459-F1
#
_cell.length_a   1.000
_cell.length_b   1.000
_cell.length_c   1.000
_cell.angle_alpha   90.00
_cell.angle_beta   90.00
_cell.angle_gamma   90.00
#
_symmetry.space_group_name_H-M   'P 1'
#
loop_
_entity.id
_entity.type
_entity.pdbx_description
1 polymer ?
#
loop_
_entity_poly.entity_id
_entity_poly.type
_entity_poly.pdbx_seq_one_letter_code
_entity_poly.pdbx_strand_id
1 'polypeptide(L)'
;MLGFRVAQRTIRYLSTVAFGLIATPALADTTVGGATTTPLATSTAGNVTIASGGSITPGGTGAAVTIDSNATVSNAGSITSKDISNSIGILANPGVTSGITNSHMDPTVASFTGGSDFALTPEARKAGWLGNVRLKGGSRYFAVNVDVGEERQQDHTGVAGKMGLTLAF
;
A
#
# COMPACT_ATOMS: atom_id res chain seq x y z
N MET A 1 -68.61 49.66 29.10
CA MET A 1 -67.12 49.57 29.13
C MET A 1 -66.76 48.42 30.05
N LEU A 2 -66.40 47.25 29.52
CA LEU A 2 -66.07 46.06 30.32
C LEU A 2 -64.69 45.57 29.89
N GLY A 3 -63.68 45.76 30.75
CA GLY A 3 -62.28 45.41 30.46
C GLY A 3 -61.97 43.98 30.84
N PHE A 4 -61.56 43.15 29.88
CA PHE A 4 -61.06 41.81 30.13
C PHE A 4 -59.54 41.86 30.35
N ARG A 5 -59.06 41.49 31.54
CA ARG A 5 -57.63 41.34 31.82
C ARG A 5 -57.21 39.88 31.58
N VAL A 6 -56.36 39.65 30.58
CA VAL A 6 -55.74 38.34 30.31
C VAL A 6 -54.52 38.17 31.21
N ALA A 7 -54.50 37.11 32.02
CA ALA A 7 -53.34 36.73 32.84
C ALA A 7 -52.37 35.86 32.01
N GLN A 8 -51.16 36.35 31.73
CA GLN A 8 -50.10 35.56 31.10
C GLN A 8 -49.53 34.53 32.08
N ARG A 9 -49.79 33.24 31.84
CA ARG A 9 -49.08 32.13 32.50
C ARG A 9 -47.86 31.76 31.66
N THR A 10 -46.67 32.08 32.14
CA THR A 10 -45.39 31.71 31.50
C THR A 10 -45.11 30.22 31.71
N ILE A 11 -45.06 29.45 30.62
CA ILE A 11 -44.64 28.04 30.62
C ILE A 11 -43.15 28.00 30.25
N ARG A 12 -42.29 27.61 31.19
CA ARG A 12 -40.86 27.36 30.95
C ARG A 12 -40.68 25.92 30.50
N TYR A 13 -40.38 25.70 29.23
CA TYR A 13 -40.00 24.38 28.71
C TYR A 13 -38.52 24.13 28.98
N LEU A 14 -38.21 23.18 29.87
CA LEU A 14 -36.88 22.63 30.04
C LEU A 14 -36.76 21.45 29.07
N SER A 15 -36.10 21.68 27.93
CA SER A 15 -35.79 20.63 26.94
C SER A 15 -34.60 19.82 27.44
N THR A 16 -34.80 18.54 27.77
CA THR A 16 -33.72 17.58 27.97
C THR A 16 -33.33 17.01 26.61
N VAL A 17 -32.13 17.31 26.14
CA VAL A 17 -31.56 16.65 24.95
C VAL A 17 -31.00 15.30 25.38
N ALA A 18 -31.68 14.21 25.01
CA ALA A 18 -31.15 12.86 25.15
C ALA A 18 -30.18 12.58 23.99
N PHE A 19 -28.88 12.48 24.28
CA PHE A 19 -27.89 11.96 23.33
C PHE A 19 -27.94 10.43 23.34
N GLY A 20 -28.54 9.84 22.30
CA GLY A 20 -28.51 8.40 22.08
C GLY A 20 -27.16 7.96 21.52
N LEU A 21 -26.42 7.14 22.25
CA LEU A 21 -25.22 6.47 21.76
C LEU A 21 -25.65 5.40 20.74
N ILE A 22 -25.49 5.69 19.45
CA ILE A 22 -25.77 4.75 18.37
C ILE A 22 -24.57 3.80 18.26
N ALA A 23 -24.76 2.52 18.60
CA ALA A 23 -23.75 1.50 18.35
C ALA A 23 -23.70 1.21 16.84
N THR A 24 -22.61 1.60 16.17
CA THR A 24 -22.39 1.22 14.77
C THR A 24 -21.93 -0.24 14.72
N PRO A 25 -22.54 -1.11 13.89
CA PRO A 25 -22.06 -2.48 13.73
C PRO A 25 -20.63 -2.46 13.19
N ALA A 26 -19.73 -3.24 13.80
CA ALA A 26 -18.43 -3.53 13.22
C ALA A 26 -18.64 -4.50 12.06
N LEU A 27 -18.30 -4.06 10.83
CA LEU A 27 -18.35 -4.91 9.65
C LEU A 27 -17.20 -5.92 9.70
N ALA A 28 -17.47 -7.16 9.30
CA ALA A 28 -16.44 -8.17 9.16
C ALA A 28 -15.58 -7.89 7.92
N ASP A 29 -14.28 -8.16 8.04
CA ASP A 29 -13.35 -8.04 6.92
C ASP A 29 -13.63 -9.10 5.85
N THR A 30 -13.47 -8.72 4.59
CA THR A 30 -13.72 -9.57 3.44
C THR A 30 -12.41 -10.13 2.89
N THR A 31 -12.32 -11.44 2.79
CA THR A 31 -11.22 -12.12 2.10
C THR A 31 -11.71 -12.77 0.80
N VAL A 32 -11.18 -12.32 -0.33
CA VAL A 32 -11.38 -12.96 -1.64
C VAL A 32 -10.32 -14.04 -1.80
N GLY A 33 -10.69 -15.29 -1.51
CA GLY A 33 -9.82 -16.46 -1.62
C GLY A 33 -9.95 -17.25 -2.93
N GLY A 34 -10.96 -16.94 -3.74
CA GLY A 34 -11.23 -17.56 -5.03
C GLY A 34 -11.72 -16.54 -6.06
N ALA A 35 -12.26 -17.00 -7.18
CA ALA A 35 -12.73 -16.13 -8.25
C ALA A 35 -14.09 -15.49 -7.91
N THR A 36 -14.22 -14.19 -8.16
CA THR A 36 -15.48 -13.44 -8.09
C THR A 36 -15.57 -12.43 -9.23
N THR A 37 -16.79 -12.07 -9.60
CA THR A 37 -17.08 -11.02 -10.59
C THR A 37 -17.80 -9.82 -9.97
N THR A 38 -18.11 -9.90 -8.67
CA THR A 38 -18.85 -8.86 -7.95
C THR A 38 -17.89 -7.77 -7.45
N PRO A 39 -18.10 -6.51 -7.84
CA PRO A 39 -17.35 -5.39 -7.25
C PRO A 39 -17.55 -5.28 -5.75
N LEU A 40 -16.53 -4.83 -5.03
CA LEU A 40 -16.57 -4.62 -3.58
C LEU A 40 -16.48 -3.14 -3.23
N ALA A 41 -17.21 -2.72 -2.20
CA ALA A 41 -17.08 -1.40 -1.59
C ALA A 41 -16.68 -1.54 -0.12
N THR A 42 -15.67 -0.82 0.32
CA THR A 42 -15.11 -0.95 1.69
C THR A 42 -16.12 -0.62 2.79
N SER A 43 -17.08 0.27 2.53
CA SER A 43 -18.16 0.62 3.45
C SER A 43 -19.10 -0.54 3.77
N THR A 44 -19.11 -1.59 2.96
CA THR A 44 -19.90 -2.81 3.17
C THR A 44 -19.00 -4.02 3.46
N ALA A 45 -17.82 -4.06 2.85
CA ALA A 45 -16.90 -5.19 2.89
C ALA A 45 -15.89 -5.14 4.06
N GLY A 46 -15.79 -4.03 4.81
CA GLY A 46 -14.73 -3.85 5.80
C GLY A 46 -13.35 -3.74 5.14
N ASN A 47 -12.30 -4.22 5.81
CA ASN A 47 -11.00 -4.37 5.13
C ASN A 47 -11.12 -5.45 4.05
N VAL A 48 -10.58 -5.18 2.87
CA VAL A 48 -10.62 -6.10 1.73
C VAL A 48 -9.23 -6.71 1.54
N THR A 49 -9.14 -8.03 1.65
CA THR A 49 -7.94 -8.80 1.32
C THR A 49 -8.21 -9.70 0.13
N ILE A 50 -7.49 -9.50 -0.97
CA ILE A 50 -7.50 -10.39 -2.12
C ILE A 50 -6.28 -11.29 -1.98
N ALA A 51 -6.50 -12.55 -1.60
CA ALA A 51 -5.44 -13.52 -1.37
C ALA A 51 -4.76 -13.91 -2.70
N SER A 52 -3.60 -14.58 -2.64
CA SER A 52 -2.83 -14.95 -3.85
C SER A 52 -3.55 -15.87 -4.84
N GLY A 53 -4.51 -16.67 -4.37
CA GLY A 53 -5.42 -17.45 -5.23
C GLY A 53 -6.74 -16.75 -5.56
N GLY A 54 -6.98 -15.58 -4.98
CA GLY A 54 -8.18 -14.78 -5.20
C GLY A 54 -8.12 -14.00 -6.50
N SER A 55 -9.27 -13.87 -7.16
CA SER A 55 -9.39 -13.02 -8.33
C SER A 55 -10.70 -12.26 -8.37
N ILE A 56 -10.63 -10.99 -8.78
CA ILE A 56 -11.80 -10.16 -9.06
C ILE A 56 -11.79 -9.83 -10.56
N THR A 57 -12.82 -10.29 -11.26
CA THR A 57 -12.99 -10.04 -12.70
C THR A 57 -14.34 -9.37 -12.94
N PRO A 58 -14.47 -8.04 -12.74
CA PRO A 58 -15.74 -7.35 -12.94
C PRO A 58 -16.26 -7.53 -14.36
N GLY A 59 -17.55 -7.87 -14.48
CA GLY A 59 -18.19 -8.07 -15.78
C GLY A 59 -18.69 -6.78 -16.45
N GLY A 60 -18.48 -5.61 -15.83
CA GLY A 60 -19.04 -4.33 -16.27
C GLY A 60 -18.07 -3.17 -16.07
N THR A 61 -18.49 -1.97 -16.47
CA THR A 61 -17.71 -0.74 -16.30
C THR A 61 -17.65 -0.32 -14.83
N GLY A 62 -16.59 0.41 -14.45
CA GLY A 62 -16.40 0.88 -13.07
C GLY A 62 -15.28 0.15 -12.33
N ALA A 63 -15.26 0.30 -11.01
CA ALA A 63 -14.18 -0.17 -10.14
C ALA A 63 -14.41 -1.60 -9.64
N ALA A 64 -13.37 -2.44 -9.64
CA ALA A 64 -13.43 -3.77 -9.02
C ALA A 64 -13.50 -3.67 -7.49
N VAL A 65 -12.73 -2.74 -6.91
CA VAL A 65 -12.82 -2.36 -5.49
C VAL A 65 -12.97 -0.85 -5.39
N THR A 66 -13.96 -0.40 -4.63
CA THR A 66 -14.20 1.01 -4.31
C THR A 66 -13.87 1.26 -2.84
N ILE A 67 -12.98 2.22 -2.60
CA ILE A 67 -12.62 2.70 -1.27
C ILE A 67 -13.46 3.95 -1.01
N ASP A 68 -14.50 3.76 -0.23
CA ASP A 68 -15.50 4.74 0.19
C ASP A 68 -15.59 4.84 1.74
N SER A 69 -14.67 4.18 2.44
CA SER A 69 -14.49 4.26 3.90
C SER A 69 -13.00 4.27 4.25
N ASN A 70 -12.68 4.30 5.55
CA ASN A 70 -11.29 4.23 6.02
C ASN A 70 -10.71 2.81 6.09
N ALA A 71 -11.46 1.80 5.63
CA ALA A 71 -10.96 0.42 5.61
C ALA A 71 -9.90 0.23 4.52
N THR A 72 -8.97 -0.70 4.76
CA THR A 72 -7.80 -0.94 3.92
C THR A 72 -8.09 -1.94 2.80
N VAL A 73 -7.31 -1.87 1.72
CA VAL A 73 -7.33 -2.84 0.62
C VAL A 73 -5.94 -3.43 0.44
N SER A 74 -5.83 -4.75 0.55
CA SER A 74 -4.62 -5.52 0.28
C SER A 74 -4.85 -6.45 -0.90
N ASN A 75 -4.04 -6.32 -1.94
CA ASN A 75 -4.08 -7.18 -3.12
C ASN A 75 -2.80 -8.02 -3.23
N ALA A 76 -2.95 -9.33 -3.06
CA ALA A 76 -1.94 -10.33 -3.39
C ALA A 76 -2.37 -11.25 -4.54
N GLY A 77 -3.60 -11.10 -5.05
CA GLY A 77 -4.14 -11.87 -6.17
C GLY A 77 -4.34 -11.02 -7.43
N SER A 78 -5.29 -11.42 -8.27
CA SER A 78 -5.53 -10.79 -9.57
C SER A 78 -6.77 -9.90 -9.56
N ILE A 79 -6.64 -8.69 -10.12
CA ILE A 79 -7.78 -7.85 -10.51
C ILE A 79 -7.69 -7.69 -12.02
N THR A 80 -8.70 -8.14 -12.75
CA THR A 80 -8.64 -8.19 -14.22
C THR A 80 -9.93 -7.73 -14.84
N SER A 81 -9.83 -6.91 -15.88
CA SER A 81 -10.98 -6.54 -16.71
C SER A 81 -10.55 -6.68 -18.15
N LYS A 82 -11.22 -7.59 -18.88
CA LYS A 82 -10.89 -7.88 -20.27
C LYS A 82 -11.97 -7.29 -21.16
N ASP A 83 -11.55 -6.57 -22.20
CA ASP A 83 -12.42 -5.98 -23.22
C ASP A 83 -13.48 -5.01 -22.66
N ILE A 84 -13.19 -4.35 -21.53
CA ILE A 84 -14.08 -3.37 -20.86
C ILE A 84 -13.46 -1.98 -20.90
N SER A 85 -14.20 -0.99 -21.40
CA SER A 85 -13.82 0.42 -21.33
C SER A 85 -14.12 1.02 -19.97
N ASN A 86 -13.32 2.00 -19.53
CA ASN A 86 -13.50 2.68 -18.24
C ASN A 86 -13.50 1.73 -17.03
N SER A 87 -12.77 0.62 -17.12
CA SER A 87 -12.52 -0.24 -15.97
C SER A 87 -11.47 0.39 -15.04
N ILE A 88 -11.74 0.34 -13.75
CA ILE A 88 -10.80 0.75 -12.70
C ILE A 88 -10.53 -0.49 -11.83
N GLY A 89 -9.26 -0.77 -11.50
CA GLY A 89 -8.96 -1.86 -10.58
C GLY A 89 -9.43 -1.51 -9.16
N ILE A 90 -8.81 -0.47 -8.59
CA ILE A 90 -9.16 0.07 -7.28
C ILE A 90 -9.45 1.56 -7.46
N LEU A 91 -10.66 2.00 -7.09
CA LEU A 91 -11.03 3.41 -7.05
C LEU A 91 -10.96 3.90 -5.61
N ALA A 92 -10.15 4.93 -5.36
CA ALA A 92 -10.13 5.61 -4.07
C ALA A 92 -10.95 6.91 -4.14
N ASN A 93 -12.07 6.96 -3.41
CA ASN A 93 -12.87 8.16 -3.34
C ASN A 93 -12.16 9.24 -2.49
N PRO A 94 -12.38 10.53 -2.78
CA PRO A 94 -11.86 11.60 -1.95
C PRO A 94 -12.53 11.60 -0.57
N GLY A 95 -11.84 12.15 0.44
CA GLY A 95 -12.40 12.35 1.78
C GLY A 95 -12.29 11.15 2.73
N VAL A 96 -11.63 10.06 2.31
CA VAL A 96 -11.31 8.91 3.16
C VAL A 96 -9.81 8.73 3.29
N THR A 97 -9.37 8.18 4.41
CA THR A 97 -7.96 7.82 4.66
C THR A 97 -7.86 6.31 4.71
N SER A 98 -7.25 5.71 3.69
CA SER A 98 -7.12 4.26 3.56
C SER A 98 -5.75 3.89 3.00
N GLY A 99 -5.28 2.69 3.36
CA GLY A 99 -4.08 2.08 2.80
C GLY A 99 -4.43 1.15 1.64
N ILE A 100 -3.67 1.26 0.54
CA ILE A 100 -3.69 0.33 -0.59
C ILE A 100 -2.34 -0.38 -0.64
N THR A 101 -2.32 -1.69 -0.45
CA THR A 101 -1.12 -2.51 -0.62
C THR A 101 -1.31 -3.43 -1.82
N ASN A 102 -0.33 -3.45 -2.73
CA ASN A 102 -0.30 -4.40 -3.83
C ASN A 102 1.02 -5.17 -3.78
N SER A 103 0.93 -6.48 -3.60
CA SER A 103 2.09 -7.37 -3.41
C SER A 103 2.22 -8.41 -4.52
N HIS A 104 1.26 -8.49 -5.44
CA HIS A 104 1.35 -9.36 -6.61
C HIS A 104 2.13 -8.68 -7.73
N MET A 105 3.22 -9.31 -8.19
CA MET A 105 3.99 -8.89 -9.36
C MET A 105 4.11 -10.07 -10.31
N ASP A 106 3.47 -9.98 -11.48
CA ASP A 106 3.66 -10.96 -12.54
C ASP A 106 4.95 -10.67 -13.36
N PRO A 107 5.53 -11.68 -14.02
CA PRO A 107 6.64 -11.47 -14.95
C PRO A 107 6.29 -10.46 -16.03
N THR A 108 7.20 -9.52 -16.31
CA THR A 108 7.03 -8.59 -17.42
C THR A 108 7.53 -9.26 -18.70
N VAL A 109 6.61 -9.66 -19.58
CA VAL A 109 6.93 -10.35 -20.83
C VAL A 109 6.92 -9.38 -22.00
N ALA A 110 8.03 -9.32 -22.74
CA ALA A 110 8.14 -8.65 -24.03
C ALA A 110 8.07 -9.69 -25.16
N SER A 111 7.09 -9.54 -26.04
CA SER A 111 6.88 -10.43 -27.19
C SER A 111 7.27 -9.73 -28.50
N PHE A 112 7.96 -10.42 -29.39
CA PHE A 112 8.38 -9.91 -30.70
C PHE A 112 7.78 -10.75 -31.83
N THR A 113 7.26 -10.11 -32.87
CA THR A 113 6.74 -10.82 -34.04
C THR A 113 7.84 -11.67 -34.69
N GLY A 114 7.64 -12.99 -34.71
CA GLY A 114 8.59 -13.95 -35.28
C GLY A 114 9.81 -14.28 -34.39
N GLY A 115 9.82 -13.81 -33.14
CA GLY A 115 10.87 -14.09 -32.16
C GLY A 115 10.35 -14.86 -30.94
N SER A 116 11.27 -15.23 -30.05
CA SER A 116 10.94 -15.78 -28.73
C SER A 116 10.56 -14.68 -27.75
N ASP A 117 9.60 -14.95 -26.88
CA ASP A 117 9.24 -14.06 -25.79
C ASP A 117 10.41 -13.92 -24.79
N PHE A 118 10.60 -12.71 -24.30
CA PHE A 118 11.58 -12.38 -23.27
C PHE A 118 10.84 -11.99 -21.99
N ALA A 119 11.00 -12.77 -20.93
CA ALA A 119 10.37 -12.52 -19.63
C ALA A 119 11.39 -11.93 -18.64
N LEU A 120 11.08 -10.76 -18.09
CA LEU A 120 11.71 -10.23 -16.89
C LEU A 120 10.97 -10.76 -15.67
N THR A 121 11.52 -11.82 -15.08
CA THR A 121 11.00 -12.43 -13.85
C THR A 121 11.64 -11.72 -12.64
N PRO A 122 10.86 -11.06 -11.76
CA PRO A 122 11.40 -10.39 -10.57
C PRO A 122 12.26 -11.32 -9.69
N GLU A 123 11.85 -12.58 -9.57
CA GLU A 123 12.49 -13.61 -8.75
C GLU A 123 13.87 -14.03 -9.31
N ALA A 124 14.14 -13.74 -10.59
CA ALA A 124 15.45 -14.04 -11.19
C ALA A 124 16.53 -13.05 -10.76
N ARG A 125 16.18 -11.91 -10.12
CA ARG A 125 17.18 -10.96 -9.61
C ARG A 125 17.67 -11.41 -8.25
N LYS A 126 18.91 -11.90 -8.17
CA LYS A 126 19.53 -12.16 -6.87
C LYS A 126 19.91 -10.87 -6.16
N ALA A 127 19.55 -10.78 -4.89
CA ALA A 127 19.94 -9.68 -4.01
C ALA A 127 21.47 -9.57 -3.94
N GLY A 128 21.95 -8.34 -4.04
CA GLY A 128 23.36 -8.01 -3.84
C GLY A 128 23.63 -7.43 -2.46
N TRP A 129 24.89 -7.43 -2.04
CA TRP A 129 25.33 -6.82 -0.80
C TRP A 129 26.65 -6.06 -1.02
N LEU A 130 26.84 -4.98 -0.26
CA LEU A 130 28.07 -4.20 -0.20
C LEU A 130 28.60 -4.23 1.24
N GLY A 131 29.86 -4.61 1.41
CA GLY A 131 30.56 -4.55 2.69
C GLY A 131 31.90 -3.85 2.58
N ASN A 132 32.27 -3.10 3.61
CA ASN A 132 33.59 -2.48 3.70
C ASN A 132 34.16 -2.58 5.10
N VAL A 133 35.47 -2.80 5.17
CA VAL A 133 36.25 -2.73 6.41
C VAL A 133 37.34 -1.69 6.21
N ARG A 134 37.51 -0.81 7.21
CA ARG A 134 38.57 0.20 7.24
C ARG A 134 39.38 0.07 8.50
N LEU A 135 40.69 0.01 8.35
CA LEU A 135 41.67 0.08 9.42
C LEU A 135 42.45 1.39 9.30
N LYS A 136 42.73 2.02 10.45
CA LYS A 136 43.58 3.21 10.54
C LYS A 136 44.54 3.05 11.71
N GLY A 137 45.81 3.41 11.51
CA GLY A 137 46.83 3.37 12.55
C GLY A 137 47.97 4.33 12.26
N GLY A 138 48.61 4.87 13.29
CA GLY A 138 49.67 5.86 13.11
C GLY A 138 50.07 6.61 14.39
N SER A 139 50.92 7.62 14.22
CA SER A 139 51.37 8.55 15.25
C SER A 139 51.07 10.01 14.84
N ARG A 140 51.46 11.00 15.66
CA ARG A 140 51.29 12.43 15.32
C ARG A 140 52.05 12.89 14.07
N TYR A 141 53.03 12.11 13.62
CA TYR A 141 53.88 12.43 12.47
C TYR A 141 53.45 11.72 11.19
N PHE A 142 52.69 10.62 11.30
CA PHE A 142 52.22 9.88 10.12
C PHE A 142 51.00 9.01 10.45
N ALA A 143 50.15 8.78 9.45
CA ALA A 143 49.02 7.86 9.54
C ALA A 143 48.94 6.95 8.31
N VAL A 144 48.56 5.70 8.56
CA VAL A 144 48.30 4.68 7.55
C VAL A 144 46.82 4.31 7.60
N ASN A 145 46.19 4.24 6.43
CA ASN A 145 44.81 3.84 6.25
C ASN A 145 44.78 2.66 5.28
N VAL A 146 44.00 1.64 5.60
CA VAL A 146 43.71 0.51 4.72
C VAL A 146 42.20 0.34 4.67
N ASP A 147 41.68 0.21 3.46
CA ASP A 147 40.28 -0.04 3.17
C ASP A 147 40.19 -1.26 2.27
N VAL A 148 39.33 -2.21 2.62
CA VAL A 148 38.97 -3.33 1.76
C VAL A 148 37.45 -3.41 1.71
N GLY A 149 36.92 -3.57 0.51
CA GLY A 149 35.49 -3.72 0.26
C GLY A 149 35.19 -4.94 -0.58
N GLU A 150 34.06 -5.54 -0.32
CA GLU A 150 33.47 -6.62 -1.10
C GLU A 150 32.08 -6.20 -1.56
N GLU A 151 31.78 -6.52 -2.81
CA GLU A 151 30.48 -6.30 -3.43
C GLU A 151 30.02 -7.62 -4.02
N ARG A 152 28.78 -8.02 -3.76
CA ARG A 152 28.10 -9.05 -4.55
C ARG A 152 26.95 -8.44 -5.33
N GLN A 153 26.93 -8.69 -6.64
CA GLN A 153 25.79 -8.44 -7.51
C GLN A 153 25.55 -9.66 -8.40
N GLN A 154 24.30 -10.14 -8.47
CA GLN A 154 23.90 -11.20 -9.42
C GLN A 154 24.88 -12.39 -9.48
N ASP A 155 25.21 -12.98 -8.33
CA ASP A 155 26.21 -14.04 -8.14
C ASP A 155 27.68 -13.72 -8.47
N HIS A 156 28.00 -12.48 -8.88
CA HIS A 156 29.37 -12.03 -9.10
C HIS A 156 29.89 -11.28 -7.87
N THR A 157 31.11 -11.59 -7.45
CA THR A 157 31.77 -10.92 -6.32
C THR A 157 32.88 -10.01 -6.83
N GLY A 158 32.77 -8.71 -6.59
CA GLY A 158 33.84 -7.73 -6.76
C GLY A 158 34.54 -7.49 -5.45
N VAL A 159 35.87 -7.33 -5.49
CA VAL A 159 36.67 -6.97 -4.32
C VAL A 159 37.55 -5.77 -4.69
N ALA A 160 37.61 -4.77 -3.81
CA ALA A 160 38.43 -3.58 -4.00
C ALA A 160 39.22 -3.26 -2.73
N GLY A 161 40.47 -2.85 -2.90
CA GLY A 161 41.34 -2.46 -1.80
C GLY A 161 42.05 -1.13 -2.08
N LYS A 162 42.19 -0.27 -1.07
CA LYS A 162 43.03 0.93 -1.15
C LYS A 162 43.84 1.13 0.13
N MET A 163 45.01 1.74 -0.04
CA MET A 163 45.91 2.11 1.05
C MET A 163 46.30 3.58 0.89
N GLY A 164 46.43 4.28 2.01
CA GLY A 164 46.87 5.68 2.03
C GLY A 164 47.85 5.95 3.16
N LEU A 165 48.90 6.72 2.85
CA LEU A 165 49.87 7.25 3.79
C LEU A 165 49.71 8.77 3.88
N THR A 166 49.72 9.30 5.10
CA THR A 166 49.70 10.74 5.38
C THR A 166 50.88 11.09 6.27
N LEU A 167 51.60 12.16 5.94
CA LEU A 167 52.73 12.68 6.71
C LEU A 167 52.37 14.06 7.28
N ALA A 168 52.74 14.33 8.53
CA ALA A 168 52.56 15.61 9.19
C ALA A 168 53.93 16.15 9.64
N PHE A 169 54.28 17.34 9.16
CA PHE A 169 55.47 18.10 9.53
C PHE A 169 55.06 19.38 10.27
#